data_AF-A0A1X3D5V6-F1
#
_entry.id   AF-A0A1X3D5V6-F1
#
_cell.length_a   1.000
_cell.length_b   1.000
_cell.length_c   1.000
_cell.angle_alpha   90.00
_cell.angle_beta   90.00
_cell.angle_gamma   90.00
#
_symmetry.space_group_name_H-M   'P 1'
#
loop_
_entity.id
_entity.type
_entity.pdbx_description
1 polymer ?
#
loop_
_entity_poly.entity_id
_entity_poly.type
_entity_poly.pdbx_seq_one_letter_code
_entity_poly.pdbx_strand_id
1 'polypeptide(L)'
;MFFEVVCLNSNPNIGLLKKLRFYREIQHSDRVHYRKTVNQQDDFLQPCFIIPEGVITHQNNPRVFNLYAKQALHNKCPFKSAEWLSNEIRNVLLHLAENRQPVSFAYAEMFEHLPEVSILAGNMRQQDFYIDFGKRYVITSHSTQI
;
A
#
# COMPACT_ATOMS: atom_id res chain seq x y z
N MET A 1 -5.39 -9.65 8.41
CA MET A 1 -5.37 -8.60 7.37
C MET A 1 -4.49 -9.04 6.20
N PHE A 2 -4.85 -8.65 4.99
CA PHE A 2 -4.19 -9.04 3.75
C PHE A 2 -3.79 -7.81 2.93
N PHE A 3 -2.72 -7.96 2.16
CA PHE A 3 -2.37 -7.05 1.10
C PHE A 3 -2.68 -7.71 -0.24
N GLU A 4 -3.45 -7.03 -1.09
CA GLU A 4 -3.76 -7.48 -2.44
C GLU A 4 -3.06 -6.58 -3.45
N VAL A 5 -2.49 -7.19 -4.49
CA VAL A 5 -2.04 -6.52 -5.70
C VAL A 5 -2.76 -7.15 -6.88
N VAL A 6 -3.37 -6.32 -7.72
CA VAL A 6 -4.05 -6.72 -8.95
C VAL A 6 -3.32 -6.09 -10.11
N CYS A 7 -2.94 -6.93 -11.08
CA CYS A 7 -2.26 -6.51 -12.29
C CYS A 7 -2.71 -7.39 -13.47
N LEU A 8 -2.35 -6.98 -14.68
CA LEU A 8 -2.60 -7.78 -15.88
C LEU A 8 -1.78 -9.08 -15.86
N ASN A 9 -2.37 -10.17 -16.36
CA ASN A 9 -1.71 -11.47 -16.47
C ASN A 9 -0.49 -11.42 -17.40
N SER A 10 -0.51 -10.52 -18.39
CA SER A 10 0.58 -10.26 -19.32
C SER A 10 1.71 -9.41 -18.73
N ASN A 11 1.60 -8.97 -17.47
CA ASN A 11 2.59 -8.09 -16.87
C ASN A 11 3.94 -8.85 -16.73
N PRO A 12 5.04 -8.37 -17.35
CA PRO A 12 6.32 -9.09 -17.35
C PRO A 12 6.97 -9.12 -15.95
N ASN A 13 6.54 -8.24 -15.05
CA ASN A 13 7.12 -8.06 -13.72
C ASN A 13 6.38 -8.85 -12.61
N ILE A 14 5.40 -9.70 -12.95
CA ILE A 14 4.68 -10.55 -11.97
C ILE A 14 5.62 -11.43 -11.11
N GLY A 15 6.81 -11.74 -11.62
CA GLY A 15 7.82 -12.49 -10.87
C GLY A 15 8.27 -11.79 -9.59
N LEU A 16 8.18 -10.45 -9.51
CA LEU A 16 8.51 -9.67 -8.31
C LEU A 16 7.57 -9.98 -7.14
N LEU A 17 6.27 -10.15 -7.41
CA LEU A 17 5.28 -10.51 -6.39
C LEU A 17 5.58 -11.90 -5.81
N LYS A 18 5.98 -12.85 -6.65
CA LYS A 18 6.38 -14.19 -6.19
C LYS A 18 7.61 -14.16 -5.30
N LYS A 19 8.61 -13.33 -5.61
CA LYS A 19 9.81 -13.13 -4.76
C LYS A 19 9.44 -12.63 -3.37
N LEU A 20 8.44 -11.76 -3.29
CA LEU A 20 7.87 -11.25 -2.05
C LEU A 20 6.87 -12.21 -1.38
N ARG A 21 6.72 -13.43 -1.89
CA ARG A 21 5.82 -14.48 -1.38
C ARG A 21 4.34 -14.10 -1.43
N PHE A 22 3.94 -13.27 -2.39
CA PHE A 22 2.54 -13.16 -2.75
C PHE A 22 2.09 -14.42 -3.47
N TYR A 23 0.96 -14.98 -3.04
CA TYR A 23 0.33 -16.10 -3.71
C TYR A 23 -0.72 -15.60 -4.68
N ARG A 24 -0.80 -16.25 -5.85
CA ARG A 24 -1.87 -16.03 -6.80
C ARG A 24 -3.14 -16.68 -6.24
N GLU A 25 -4.22 -15.92 -6.18
CA GLU A 25 -5.46 -16.41 -5.59
C GLU A 25 -6.53 -16.66 -6.65
N ILE A 26 -6.85 -15.64 -7.45
CA ILE A 26 -7.87 -15.74 -8.50
C ILE A 26 -7.38 -15.08 -9.79
N GLN A 27 -7.78 -15.63 -10.93
CA GLN A 27 -7.72 -14.95 -12.23
C GLN A 27 -9.14 -14.66 -12.69
N HIS A 28 -9.45 -13.39 -12.89
CA HIS A 28 -10.69 -12.93 -13.50
C HIS A 28 -10.32 -12.18 -14.78
N SER A 29 -10.76 -12.69 -15.93
CA SER A 29 -10.41 -12.11 -17.23
C SER A 29 -8.88 -12.08 -17.44
N ASP A 30 -8.38 -10.94 -17.90
CA ASP A 30 -6.99 -10.54 -18.10
C ASP A 30 -6.29 -10.09 -16.82
N ARG A 31 -6.99 -9.98 -15.68
CA ARG A 31 -6.44 -9.56 -14.39
C ARG A 31 -6.18 -10.73 -13.46
N VAL A 32 -5.10 -10.62 -12.70
CA VAL A 32 -4.69 -11.61 -11.71
C VAL A 32 -4.56 -10.95 -10.34
N HIS A 33 -5.16 -11.59 -9.34
CA HIS A 33 -5.13 -11.17 -7.95
C HIS A 33 -4.04 -11.92 -7.20
N TYR A 34 -3.13 -11.15 -6.62
CA TYR A 34 -2.06 -11.64 -5.76
C TYR A 34 -2.31 -11.18 -4.34
N ARG A 35 -2.31 -12.09 -3.37
CA ARG A 35 -2.50 -11.76 -1.96
C ARG A 35 -1.33 -12.21 -1.11
N LYS A 36 -1.13 -11.51 0.00
CA LYS A 36 -0.19 -11.90 1.05
C LYS A 36 -0.76 -11.49 2.40
N THR A 37 -0.65 -12.38 3.39
CA THR A 37 -0.97 -12.03 4.78
C THR A 37 0.02 -11.00 5.27
N VAL A 38 -0.50 -9.93 5.88
CA VAL A 38 0.34 -8.89 6.45
C VAL A 38 0.83 -9.36 7.82
N ASN A 39 2.12 -9.60 7.95
CA ASN A 39 2.75 -9.94 9.22
C ASN A 39 3.83 -8.90 9.56
N GLN A 40 4.11 -8.75 10.86
CA GLN A 40 5.09 -7.79 11.36
C GLN A 40 6.54 -8.14 10.97
N GLN A 41 6.80 -9.37 10.53
CA GLN A 41 8.15 -9.86 10.24
C GLN A 41 8.64 -9.48 8.84
N ASP A 42 7.71 -9.32 7.90
CA ASP A 42 8.01 -8.99 6.51
C ASP A 42 8.30 -7.48 6.31
N ASP A 43 8.08 -6.65 7.34
CA ASP A 43 8.38 -5.21 7.40
C ASP A 43 7.86 -4.37 6.21
N PHE A 44 6.85 -4.88 5.51
CA PHE A 44 6.40 -4.31 4.24
C PHE A 44 5.31 -3.25 4.40
N LEU A 45 4.56 -3.36 5.49
CA LEU A 45 3.70 -2.32 6.03
C LEU A 45 4.12 -2.07 7.46
N GLN A 46 4.26 -0.79 7.79
CA GLN A 46 4.58 -0.35 9.13
C GLN A 46 3.53 0.64 9.62
N PRO A 47 3.10 0.54 10.89
CA PRO A 47 2.19 1.53 11.44
C PRO A 47 2.87 2.91 11.49
N CYS A 48 2.11 3.95 11.16
CA CYS A 48 2.54 5.33 11.25
C CYS A 48 1.42 6.27 11.73
N PHE A 49 1.79 7.48 12.11
CA PHE A 49 0.87 8.58 12.40
C PHE A 49 1.14 9.75 11.47
N ILE A 50 0.07 10.27 10.87
CA ILE A 50 0.12 11.43 9.97
C ILE A 50 -0.14 12.69 10.80
N ILE A 51 0.85 13.58 10.84
CA ILE A 51 0.78 14.87 11.55
C ILE A 51 1.00 16.03 10.56
N PRO A 52 0.64 17.28 10.90
CA PRO A 52 0.84 18.43 10.00
C PRO A 52 2.30 18.61 9.56
N GLU A 53 3.26 18.31 10.43
CA GLU A 53 4.70 18.50 10.20
C GLU A 53 5.36 17.34 9.44
N GLY A 54 4.64 16.24 9.19
CA GLY A 54 5.18 15.07 8.51
C GLY A 54 4.62 13.75 9.05
N VAL A 55 5.45 12.71 9.03
CA VAL A 55 5.03 11.37 9.46
C VAL A 55 5.86 10.92 10.64
N ILE A 56 5.20 10.29 11.60
CA ILE A 56 5.83 9.64 12.74
C ILE A 56 5.73 8.13 12.55
N THR A 57 6.88 7.47 12.43
CA THR A 57 7.02 6.02 12.44
C THR A 57 7.83 5.60 13.67
N HIS A 58 7.77 4.31 14.03
CA HIS A 58 8.64 3.80 15.09
C HIS A 58 10.13 3.96 14.73
N GLN A 59 10.48 3.89 13.45
CA GLN A 59 11.88 4.02 12.98
C GLN A 59 12.40 5.46 13.10
N ASN A 60 11.60 6.46 12.73
CA ASN A 60 12.08 7.85 12.71
C ASN A 60 11.96 8.58 14.06
N ASN A 61 10.95 8.24 14.87
CA ASN A 61 10.69 8.89 16.15
C ASN A 61 9.97 7.93 17.12
N PRO A 62 10.68 6.92 17.65
CA PRO A 62 10.08 5.86 18.47
C PRO A 62 9.37 6.38 19.72
N ARG A 63 9.90 7.45 20.33
CA ARG A 63 9.32 8.03 21.54
C ARG A 63 7.94 8.64 21.27
N VAL A 64 7.82 9.46 20.22
CA VAL A 64 6.55 10.10 19.84
C VAL A 64 5.58 9.06 19.27
N PHE A 65 6.09 8.11 18.47
CA PHE A 65 5.30 7.00 17.96
C PHE A 65 4.63 6.21 19.09
N ASN A 66 5.40 5.79 20.10
CA ASN A 66 4.86 5.01 21.22
C ASN A 66 3.86 5.81 22.06
N LEU A 67 4.03 7.12 22.16
CA LEU A 67 3.05 8.00 22.80
C LEU A 67 1.71 8.00 22.04
N TYR A 68 1.74 8.23 20.73
CA TYR A 68 0.54 8.24 19.90
C TYR A 68 -0.11 6.86 19.79
N ALA A 69 0.67 5.79 19.70
CA ALA A 69 0.19 4.41 19.76
C ALA A 69 -0.60 4.15 21.04
N LYS A 70 -0.05 4.54 22.20
CA LYS A 70 -0.76 4.43 23.47
C LYS A 70 -2.05 5.26 23.51
N GLN A 71 -2.03 6.48 22.96
CA GLN A 71 -3.23 7.32 22.89
C GLN A 71 -4.30 6.73 21.95
N ALA A 72 -3.89 6.11 20.83
CA ALA A 72 -4.79 5.48 19.87
C ALA A 72 -5.52 4.28 20.49
N LEU A 73 -4.84 3.47 21.31
CA LEU A 73 -5.46 2.37 22.08
C LEU A 73 -6.58 2.85 23.03
N HIS A 74 -6.55 4.12 23.43
CA HIS A 74 -7.56 4.74 24.28
C HIS A 74 -8.51 5.67 23.52
N ASN A 75 -8.49 5.66 22.17
CA ASN A 75 -9.26 6.56 21.31
C ASN A 75 -9.05 8.06 21.63
N LYS A 76 -7.84 8.43 22.06
CA LYS A 76 -7.46 9.81 22.45
C LYS A 76 -6.39 10.42 21.53
N CYS A 77 -5.90 9.69 20.54
CA CYS A 77 -4.91 10.22 19.61
C CYS A 77 -5.59 11.21 18.67
N PRO A 78 -5.13 12.47 18.58
CA PRO A 78 -5.70 13.45 17.65
C PRO A 78 -5.25 13.21 16.21
N PHE A 79 -4.27 12.34 15.99
CA PHE A 79 -3.68 12.07 14.69
C PHE A 79 -4.16 10.75 14.11
N LYS A 80 -4.36 10.76 12.79
CA LYS A 80 -4.78 9.57 12.06
C LYS A 80 -3.64 8.54 12.04
N SER A 81 -3.96 7.32 12.45
CA SER A 81 -3.10 6.16 12.22
C SER A 81 -3.32 5.64 10.80
N ALA A 82 -2.23 5.29 10.13
CA ALA A 82 -2.23 4.69 8.80
C ALA A 82 -1.13 3.62 8.72
N GLU A 83 -1.08 2.90 7.61
CA GLU A 83 0.05 2.03 7.30
C GLU A 83 0.97 2.70 6.29
N TRP A 84 2.26 2.53 6.50
CA TRP A 84 3.33 3.04 5.67
C TRP A 84 3.87 1.94 4.77
N LEU A 85 3.91 2.17 3.45
CA LEU A 85 4.54 1.21 2.54
C LEU A 85 6.06 1.24 2.67
N SER A 86 6.66 0.06 2.80
CA SER A 86 8.11 -0.06 2.66
C SER A 86 8.57 0.32 1.26
N ASN A 87 9.82 0.77 1.16
CA ASN A 87 10.46 1.10 -0.11
C ASN A 87 10.45 -0.08 -1.09
N GLU A 88 10.57 -1.30 -0.57
CA GLU A 88 10.57 -2.52 -1.38
C GLU A 88 9.21 -2.73 -2.08
N ILE A 89 8.10 -2.70 -1.34
CA ILE A 89 6.76 -2.85 -1.95
C ILE A 89 6.46 -1.68 -2.88
N ARG A 90 6.81 -0.46 -2.48
CA ARG A 90 6.64 0.72 -3.32
C ARG A 90 7.34 0.55 -4.67
N ASN A 91 8.59 0.07 -4.67
CA ASN A 91 9.35 -0.18 -5.90
C ASN A 91 8.72 -1.30 -6.74
N VAL A 92 8.26 -2.38 -6.12
CA VAL A 92 7.56 -3.46 -6.84
C VAL A 92 6.28 -2.97 -7.50
N LEU A 93 5.46 -2.20 -6.79
CA LEU A 93 4.24 -1.60 -7.34
C LEU A 93 4.55 -0.66 -8.51
N LEU A 94 5.62 0.14 -8.40
CA LEU A 94 6.07 1.02 -9.49
C LEU A 94 6.55 0.23 -10.71
N HIS A 95 7.30 -0.85 -10.52
CA HIS A 95 7.73 -1.73 -11.62
C HIS A 95 6.55 -2.45 -12.27
N LEU A 96 5.58 -2.90 -11.49
CA LEU A 96 4.36 -3.48 -12.04
C LEU A 96 3.58 -2.45 -12.86
N ALA A 97 3.60 -1.17 -12.46
CA ALA A 97 2.90 -0.09 -13.14
C ALA A 97 3.67 0.51 -14.35
N GLU A 98 4.88 0.01 -14.65
CA GLU A 98 5.63 0.41 -15.83
C GLU A 98 4.85 0.15 -17.13
N ASN A 99 5.18 0.87 -18.20
CA ASN A 99 4.55 0.73 -19.51
C ASN A 99 3.03 0.93 -19.50
N ARG A 100 2.53 1.74 -18.56
CA ARG A 100 1.11 2.08 -18.40
C ARG A 100 0.20 0.88 -18.13
N GLN A 101 0.75 -0.18 -17.55
CA GLN A 101 -0.03 -1.33 -17.13
C GLN A 101 -0.86 -0.92 -15.89
N PRO A 102 -2.19 -1.16 -15.88
CA PRO A 102 -3.02 -0.85 -14.73
C PRO A 102 -2.62 -1.77 -13.57
N VAL A 103 -2.28 -1.14 -12.44
CA VAL A 103 -1.98 -1.83 -11.19
C VAL A 103 -2.85 -1.21 -10.12
N SER A 104 -3.51 -2.06 -9.34
CA SER A 104 -4.17 -1.63 -8.12
C SER A 104 -3.71 -2.45 -6.93
N PHE A 105 -3.74 -1.87 -5.74
CA PHE A 105 -3.41 -2.58 -4.52
C PHE A 105 -4.29 -2.10 -3.36
N ALA A 106 -4.42 -2.93 -2.34
CA ALA A 106 -5.23 -2.64 -1.17
C ALA A 106 -4.69 -3.36 0.06
N TYR A 107 -4.87 -2.76 1.23
CA TYR A 107 -4.68 -3.41 2.52
C TYR A 107 -6.03 -3.49 3.22
N ALA A 108 -6.56 -4.70 3.39
CA ALA A 108 -7.91 -4.92 3.89
C ALA A 108 -8.09 -6.35 4.45
N GLU A 109 -9.24 -6.60 5.07
CA GLU A 109 -9.71 -7.96 5.36
C GLU A 109 -10.58 -8.51 4.23
N MET A 110 -11.36 -7.64 3.59
CA MET A 110 -12.25 -7.94 2.47
C MET A 110 -11.94 -6.97 1.32
N PHE A 111 -11.99 -7.45 0.07
CA PHE A 111 -11.60 -6.66 -1.12
C PHE A 111 -12.77 -6.29 -2.03
N GLU A 112 -13.97 -6.73 -1.67
CA GLU A 112 -15.21 -6.43 -2.37
C GLU A 112 -15.62 -4.98 -2.08
N HIS A 113 -16.01 -4.24 -3.12
CA HIS A 113 -16.57 -2.88 -2.99
C HIS A 113 -15.71 -1.85 -2.25
N LEU A 114 -14.37 -2.02 -2.24
CA LEU A 114 -13.48 -1.03 -1.64
C LEU A 114 -13.55 0.31 -2.40
N PRO A 115 -13.65 1.45 -1.70
CA PRO A 115 -13.55 2.76 -2.33
C PRO A 115 -12.18 2.92 -3.00
N GLU A 116 -12.20 3.46 -4.22
CA GLU A 116 -11.01 3.63 -5.03
C GLU A 116 -10.37 5.00 -4.87
N VAL A 117 -9.04 5.03 -4.84
CA VAL A 117 -8.23 6.23 -4.81
C VAL A 117 -7.22 6.15 -5.95
N SER A 118 -7.35 7.04 -6.93
CA SER A 118 -6.37 7.15 -8.02
C SER A 118 -5.11 7.82 -7.51
N ILE A 119 -3.96 7.24 -7.85
CA ILE A 119 -2.65 7.78 -7.51
C ILE A 119 -1.77 7.85 -8.74
N LEU A 120 -1.02 8.95 -8.84
CA LEU A 120 -0.05 9.14 -9.91
C LEU A 120 1.21 8.37 -9.56
N ALA A 121 1.74 7.61 -10.51
CA ALA A 121 3.02 6.90 -10.35
C ALA A 121 4.16 7.87 -9.95
N GLY A 122 4.11 9.13 -10.42
CA GLY A 122 5.06 10.18 -10.01
C GLY A 122 5.02 10.49 -8.51
N ASN A 123 3.82 10.53 -7.90
CA ASN A 123 3.68 10.84 -6.48
C ASN A 123 4.27 9.73 -5.61
N MET A 124 4.07 8.46 -6.00
CA MET A 124 4.72 7.32 -5.32
C MET A 124 6.25 7.33 -5.43
N ARG A 125 6.85 8.01 -6.43
CA ARG A 125 8.31 8.10 -6.58
C ARG A 125 8.93 9.20 -5.73
N GLN A 126 8.20 10.30 -5.52
CA GLN A 126 8.75 11.52 -4.92
C GLN A 126 8.52 11.60 -3.42
N GLN A 127 7.51 10.90 -2.91
CA GLN A 127 7.08 11.02 -1.53
C GLN A 127 6.91 9.65 -0.89
N ASP A 128 6.92 9.67 0.43
CA ASP A 128 6.49 8.53 1.19
C ASP A 128 5.00 8.28 0.98
N PHE A 129 4.63 7.00 0.95
CA PHE A 129 3.29 6.60 0.56
C PHE A 129 2.62 5.85 1.70
N TYR A 130 1.62 6.49 2.31
CA TYR A 130 0.75 5.88 3.30
C TYR A 130 -0.50 5.33 2.62
N ILE A 131 -1.06 4.29 3.22
CA ILE A 131 -2.33 3.72 2.82
C ILE A 131 -3.29 3.63 3.99
N ASP A 132 -4.56 3.79 3.64
CA ASP A 132 -5.68 3.56 4.50
C ASP A 132 -6.11 2.09 4.39
N PHE A 133 -6.38 1.50 5.56
CA PHE A 133 -7.06 0.22 5.63
C PHE A 133 -8.44 0.32 4.97
N GLY A 134 -8.78 -0.67 4.13
CA GLY A 134 -10.08 -0.71 3.45
C GLY A 134 -10.23 0.25 2.27
N LYS A 135 -9.12 0.69 1.65
CA LYS A 135 -9.15 1.43 0.37
C LYS A 135 -8.38 0.69 -0.71
N ARG A 136 -8.83 0.84 -1.97
CA ARG A 136 -8.11 0.36 -3.15
C ARG A 136 -7.42 1.53 -3.83
N TYR A 137 -6.12 1.42 -3.99
CA TYR A 137 -5.29 2.40 -4.66
C TYR A 137 -5.05 1.95 -6.10
N VAL A 138 -5.30 2.82 -7.07
CA VAL A 138 -5.12 2.54 -8.50
C VAL A 138 -4.01 3.42 -9.05
N ILE A 139 -2.91 2.80 -9.49
CA ILE A 139 -1.75 3.49 -10.03
C ILE A 139 -2.04 3.88 -11.48
N THR A 140 -1.93 5.17 -11.76
CA THR A 140 -2.16 5.78 -13.07
C THR A 140 -0.90 6.46 -13.58
N SER A 141 -0.70 6.43 -14.89
CA SER A 141 0.54 6.88 -15.54
C SER A 141 0.57 8.37 -15.86
N HIS A 142 -0.59 9.06 -15.86
CA HIS A 142 -0.72 10.48 -16.19
C HIS A 142 -1.82 11.13 -15.35
N SER A 143 -1.61 12.39 -14.96
CA SER A 143 -2.70 13.26 -14.49
C SER A 143 -3.71 13.38 -15.62
N THR A 144 -4.95 13.01 -15.36
CA THR A 144 -6.09 13.47 -16.14
C THR A 144 -6.14 14.98 -15.99
N GLN A 145 -5.46 15.71 -16.88
CA GLN A 145 -5.84 17.08 -17.16
C GLN A 145 -7.12 16.96 -17.98
N ILE A 146 -8.25 17.20 -17.30
CA ILE A 146 -9.50 17.59 -17.94
C ILE A 146 -9.39 19.09 -18.24
#